data_AF-A0A844IH70-F1
#
_entry.id   AF-A0A844IH70-F1
#
_cell.length_a   1.000
_cell.length_b   1.000
_cell.length_c   1.000
_cell.angle_alpha   90.00
_cell.angle_beta   90.00
_cell.angle_gamma   90.00
#
_symmetry.space_group_name_H-M   'P 1'
#
loop_
_entity.id
_entity.type
_entity.pdbx_description
1 polymer ?
#
loop_
_entity_poly.entity_id
_entity_poly.type
_entity_poly.pdbx_seq_one_letter_code
_entity_poly.pdbx_strand_id
1 'polypeptide(L)' 'MVKRYDTDTCRAVYAVKIGERVYVLHAFQKKSKKGIQTPQSDIELIKQRYKDALAREQSP' A
#
# COMPACT_ATOMS: atom_id res chain seq x y z
N MET A 1 -28.16 19.04 -15.00
CA MET A 1 -27.38 17.92 -15.55
C MET A 1 -26.40 17.44 -14.48
N VAL A 2 -26.78 16.43 -13.70
CA VAL A 2 -25.91 15.89 -12.63
C VAL A 2 -25.36 14.55 -13.10
N LYS A 3 -24.09 14.51 -13.49
CA LYS A 3 -23.33 13.26 -13.64
C LYS A 3 -22.39 13.15 -12.45
N ARG A 4 -22.81 12.40 -11.43
CA ARG A 4 -21.90 11.89 -10.38
C ARG A 4 -21.38 10.54 -10.84
N TYR A 5 -20.12 10.47 -11.25
CA TYR A 5 -19.39 9.21 -11.30
C TYR A 5 -18.34 9.25 -10.18
N ASP A 6 -18.82 9.16 -8.95
CA ASP A 6 -17.99 8.90 -7.78
C ASP A 6 -17.73 7.39 -7.74
N THR A 7 -16.70 6.95 -8.46
CA THR A 7 -16.23 5.54 -8.40
C THR A 7 -14.72 5.48 -8.52
N ASP A 8 -14.03 6.42 -7.89
CA ASP A 8 -12.57 6.34 -7.74
C ASP A 8 -12.27 6.12 -6.25
N THR A 9 -12.63 4.97 -5.71
CA THR A 9 -12.21 4.55 -4.36
C THR A 9 -11.51 3.20 -4.44
N CYS A 10 -10.44 3.13 -5.22
CA CYS A 10 -9.57 1.96 -5.16
C CYS A 10 -8.45 2.26 -4.17
N ARG A 11 -8.64 1.98 -2.87
CA ARG A 11 -7.55 2.01 -1.89
C ARG A 11 -6.87 0.64 -1.88
N ALA A 12 -5.68 0.53 -2.45
CA ALA A 12 -4.85 -0.65 -2.28
C ALA A 12 -3.96 -0.44 -1.06
N VAL A 13 -3.97 -1.40 -0.14
CA VAL A 13 -3.21 -1.36 1.11
C VAL A 13 -2.26 -2.55 1.15
N TYR A 14 -0.97 -2.28 1.35
CA TYR A 14 0.02 -3.30 1.61
C TYR A 14 0.25 -3.39 3.12
N ALA A 15 -0.23 -4.48 3.72
CA ALA A 15 0.01 -4.78 5.12
C ALA A 15 0.78 -6.09 5.24
N VAL A 16 1.68 -6.15 6.21
CA VAL A 16 2.44 -7.36 6.56
C VAL A 16 2.27 -7.64 8.05
N LYS A 17 2.17 -8.91 8.42
CA LYS A 17 2.24 -9.33 9.82
C LYS A 17 3.68 -9.70 10.14
N ILE A 18 4.27 -9.05 11.13
CA ILE A 18 5.61 -9.34 11.63
C ILE A 18 5.45 -9.64 13.13
N GLY A 19 5.79 -10.86 13.54
CA GLY A 19 5.54 -11.33 14.90
C GLY A 19 4.05 -11.29 15.27
N GLU A 20 3.74 -10.59 16.35
CA GLU A 20 2.35 -10.38 16.81
C GLU A 20 1.72 -9.08 16.28
N ARG A 21 2.49 -8.25 15.56
CA ARG A 21 2.06 -6.93 15.09
C ARG A 21 1.76 -6.91 13.59
N VAL A 22 0.80 -6.07 13.20
CA VAL A 22 0.45 -5.82 11.80
C VAL A 22 0.94 -4.44 11.39
N TYR A 23 1.74 -4.39 10.33
CA TYR A 23 2.33 -3.17 9.79
C TYR A 23 1.68 -2.82 8.46
N VAL A 24 1.04 -1.66 8.39
CA VAL A 24 0.57 -1.09 7.13
C VAL A 24 1.72 -0.32 6.49
N LEU A 25 2.27 -0.87 5.40
CA LEU A 25 3.43 -0.32 4.69
C LEU A 25 3.03 0.80 3.74
N HIS A 26 1.91 0.67 3.04
CA HIS A 26 1.46 1.70 2.12
C HIS A 26 -0.03 1.60 1.82
N ALA A 27 -0.69 2.74 1.65
CA ALA A 27 -2.06 2.84 1.19
C ALA A 27 -2.14 3.94 0.13
N PHE A 28 -2.65 3.62 -1.05
CA PHE A 28 -2.76 4.57 -2.15
C PHE A 28 -4.06 4.40 -2.92
N GLN A 29 -4.50 5.48 -3.57
CA GLN A 29 -5.68 5.49 -4.43
C GLN A 29 -5.26 5.11 -5.86
N LYS A 30 -5.61 3.89 -6.28
CA LYS A 30 -5.37 3.39 -7.63
C LYS A 30 -6.31 4.08 -8.62
N LYS A 31 -5.80 5.08 -9.32
CA LYS A 31 -6.57 5.94 -10.25
C LYS A 31 -6.86 5.34 -11.64
N SER A 32 -6.82 4.02 -11.83
CA SER A 32 -7.13 3.49 -13.18
C SER A 32 -7.63 2.04 -13.21
N LYS A 33 -8.68 1.81 -14.01
CA LYS A 33 -9.26 0.48 -14.31
C LYS A 33 -8.36 -0.39 -15.20
N LYS A 34 -7.37 0.20 -15.90
CA LYS A 34 -6.51 -0.49 -16.88
C LYS A 34 -5.12 -0.89 -16.36
N GLY A 35 -4.64 -0.29 -15.28
CA GLY A 35 -3.30 -0.56 -14.73
C GLY A 35 -3.39 -1.46 -13.50
N ILE A 36 -3.42 -2.78 -13.69
CA ILE A 36 -3.28 -3.74 -12.57
C ILE A 36 -1.82 -3.75 -12.05
N GLN A 37 -0.90 -3.28 -12.88
CA GLN A 37 0.51 -3.18 -12.55
C GLN A 37 0.73 -2.10 -11.50
N THR A 38 1.28 -2.52 -10.36
CA THR A 38 1.80 -1.60 -9.35
C THR A 38 3.05 -0.93 -9.93
N PRO A 39 3.15 0.41 -9.92
CA PRO A 39 4.36 1.10 -10.37
C PRO A 39 5.60 0.55 -9.67
N GLN A 40 6.71 0.41 -10.41
CA GLN A 40 7.95 -0.11 -9.83
C GLN A 40 8.41 0.73 -8.62
N SER A 41 8.21 2.05 -8.66
CA SER A 41 8.52 2.96 -7.55
C SER A 41 7.73 2.65 -6.29
N ASP A 42 6.45 2.26 -6.40
CA ASP A 42 5.64 1.85 -5.23
C ASP A 42 6.15 0.52 -4.67
N ILE A 43 6.56 -0.42 -5.54
CA ILE A 43 7.15 -1.70 -5.13
C ILE A 43 8.46 -1.47 -4.36
N GLU A 44 9.33 -0.60 -4.84
CA GLU A 44 10.58 -0.24 -4.16
C GLU A 44 10.32 0.41 -2.80
N LEU A 45 9.36 1.33 -2.74
CA LEU A 45 8.95 1.99 -1.50
C LEU A 45 8.41 1.00 -0.47
N ILE A 46 7.59 0.03 -0.90
CA ILE A 46 7.07 -1.03 -0.02
C ILE A 46 8.21 -1.90 0.50
N LYS A 47 9.19 -2.28 -0.35
CA LYS A 47 10.36 -3.06 0.06
C LYS A 47 11.20 -2.33 1.10
N GLN A 48 11.41 -1.02 0.92
CA GLN A 48 12.14 -0.21 1.88
C GLN A 48 11.41 -0.17 3.23
N ARG A 49 10.11 0.15 3.22
CA ARG A 49 9.29 0.19 4.44
C ARG A 49 9.17 -1.17 5.13
N TYR A 50 9.19 -2.26 4.37
CA TYR A 50 9.23 -3.60 4.93
C TYR A 50 10.50 -3.85 5.75
N LYS A 51 11.67 -3.45 5.23
CA LYS A 51 12.93 -3.55 5.98
C LYS A 51 12.89 -2.71 7.25
N ASP A 52 12.35 -1.50 7.19
CA ASP A 52 12.20 -0.64 8.35
C ASP A 52 11.26 -1.26 9.41
N ALA A 53 10.16 -1.87 8.97
CA ALA A 53 9.23 -2.57 9.87
C ALA A 53 9.88 -3.79 10.53
N LEU A 54 10.69 -4.55 9.79
CA LEU A 54 11.46 -5.67 10.36
C LEU A 54 12.50 -5.18 11.38
N ALA A 55 13.20 -4.09 11.09
CA ALA A 55 14.17 -3.50 12.03
C ALA A 55 13.48 -3.03 13.32
N ARG A 56 12.28 -2.47 13.23
CA ARG A 56 11.47 -2.07 14.39
C ARG A 56 11.02 -3.25 15.24
N GLU A 57 10.64 -4.37 14.64
CA GLU A 57 10.26 -5.57 15.42
C GLU A 57 11.48 -6.26 16.05
N GLN A 58 12.66 -6.15 15.43
CA GLN A 58 13.91 -6.70 15.99
C GLN A 58 14.51 -5.85 17.11
N SER A 59 14.00 -4.64 17.34
CA SER A 59 14.35 -3.81 18.49
C SER A 59 13.16 -3.74 19.45
N PRO A 60 12.92 -4.78 20.28
CA PRO A 60 11.97 -4.71 21.39
C PRO A 60 12.38 -3.66 22.43
#